data_AF-A0A958PUE0-F1
#
_entry.id   AF-A0A958PUE0-F1
#
_cell.length_a   1.000
_cell.length_b   1.000
_cell.length_c   1.000
_cell.angle_alpha   90.00
_cell.angle_beta   90.00
_cell.angle_gamma   90.00
#
_symmetry.space_group_name_H-M   'P 1'
#
loop_
_entity.id
_entity.type
_entity.pdbx_description
1 polymer ?
#
loop_
_entity_poly.entity_id
_entity_poly.type
_entity_poly.pdbx_seq_one_letter_code
_entity_poly.pdbx_strand_id
1 'polypeptide(L)'
;PVLLTAITTILGLVPLAVGFNINFFTLFKEFDPNIYIGGDNVIFWGPLAWTVIYGLFVATFLTLVVVPVLFFLSIKLKIWLKKKTQSVTDELS
;
A
#
# COMPACT_ATOMS: atom_id res chain seq x y z
N PRO A 1 8.79 8.10 -0.83
CA PRO A 1 7.87 7.80 0.30
C PRO A 1 7.04 6.52 0.07
N VAL A 2 6.29 6.43 -1.03
CA VAL A 2 5.40 5.27 -1.33
C VAL A 2 6.17 3.94 -1.47
N LEU A 3 7.32 3.95 -2.15
CA LEU A 3 8.15 2.76 -2.29
C LEU A 3 8.68 2.27 -0.94
N LEU A 4 9.12 3.20 -0.08
CA LEU A 4 9.63 2.87 1.24
C LEU A 4 8.53 2.29 2.13
N THR A 5 7.34 2.88 2.13
CA THR A 5 6.21 2.36 2.90
C THR A 5 5.79 0.98 2.42
N ALA A 6 5.74 0.76 1.09
CA ALA A 6 5.42 -0.54 0.53
C ALA A 6 6.46 -1.61 0.93
N ILE A 7 7.75 -1.30 0.81
CA ILE A 7 8.83 -2.20 1.21
C ILE A 7 8.77 -2.52 2.70
N THR A 8 8.59 -1.51 3.57
CA THR A 8 8.49 -1.73 5.02
C THR A 8 7.30 -2.61 5.37
N THR A 9 6.14 -2.44 4.73
CA THR A 9 4.98 -3.30 4.94
C THR A 9 5.22 -4.73 4.44
N ILE A 10 5.84 -4.89 3.26
CA ILE A 10 6.20 -6.21 2.73
C ILE A 10 7.14 -6.93 3.70
N LEU A 11 8.21 -6.26 4.14
CA LEU A 11 9.18 -6.83 5.10
C LEU A 11 8.53 -7.16 6.44
N GLY A 12 7.60 -6.35 6.94
CA GLY A 12 6.86 -6.62 8.17
C GLY A 12 5.87 -7.79 8.06
N LEU A 13 5.34 -8.04 6.86
CA LEU A 13 4.38 -9.14 6.60
C LEU A 13 5.05 -10.46 6.24
N VAL A 14 6.29 -10.46 5.74
CA VAL A 14 7.06 -11.68 5.42
C VAL A 14 7.14 -12.68 6.58
N PRO A 15 7.48 -12.30 7.83
CA PRO A 15 7.55 -13.26 8.94
C PRO A 15 6.21 -13.92 9.25
N LEU A 16 5.11 -13.19 9.04
CA LEU A 16 3.74 -13.66 9.23
C LEU A 16 3.25 -14.51 8.04
N ALA A 17 3.67 -14.18 6.81
CA ALA A 17 3.38 -14.94 5.59
C ALA A 17 4.08 -16.31 5.55
N VAL A 18 5.28 -16.40 6.13
CA VAL A 18 6.06 -17.65 6.25
C VAL A 18 5.57 -18.53 7.41
N GLY A 19 4.73 -18.00 8.29
CA GLY A 19 4.07 -18.80 9.34
C GLY A 19 4.99 -19.16 10.51
N PHE A 20 5.95 -18.30 10.84
CA PHE A 20 6.78 -18.45 12.04
C PHE A 20 5.95 -18.04 13.27
N ASN A 21 5.16 -18.96 13.83
CA ASN A 21 4.38 -18.70 15.04
C ASN A 21 5.31 -18.82 16.26
N ILE A 22 5.99 -17.72 16.61
CA ILE A 22 6.78 -17.66 17.84
C ILE A 22 5.80 -17.48 18.99
N ASN A 23 5.84 -18.35 20.00
CA ASN A 23 5.04 -18.14 21.20
C ASN A 23 5.68 -17.03 22.03
N PHE A 24 5.30 -15.77 21.75
CA PHE A 24 5.87 -14.60 22.44
C PHE A 24 5.69 -14.69 23.97
N PHE A 25 4.67 -15.38 24.46
CA PHE A 25 4.46 -15.58 25.89
C PHE A 25 5.55 -16.44 26.52
N THR A 26 5.93 -17.54 25.86
CA THR A 26 7.02 -18.43 26.28
C THR A 26 8.39 -17.82 25.97
N LEU A 27 8.51 -17.07 24.87
CA LEU A 27 9.70 -16.29 24.51
C LEU A 27 10.07 -15.25 25.61
N PHE A 28 9.08 -14.55 26.16
CA PHE A 28 9.31 -13.53 27.19
C PHE A 28 9.36 -14.11 28.62
N LYS A 29 8.77 -15.27 28.88
CA LYS A 29 8.80 -15.93 30.21
C LYS A 29 9.94 -16.91 30.40
N GLU A 30 10.26 -17.69 29.39
CA GLU A 30 11.16 -18.85 29.47
C GLU A 30 12.34 -18.74 28.49
N PHE A 31 12.43 -17.65 27.71
CA PHE A 31 13.42 -17.47 26.63
C PHE A 31 13.39 -18.58 25.57
N ASP A 32 12.33 -19.40 25.55
CA ASP A 32 12.13 -20.45 24.57
C ASP A 32 11.08 -20.02 23.53
N PRO A 33 11.49 -19.72 22.29
CA PRO A 33 10.59 -19.29 21.23
C PRO A 33 9.51 -20.32 20.85
N ASN A 34 9.68 -21.61 21.19
CA ASN A 34 8.76 -22.71 20.86
C ASN A 34 8.15 -22.54 19.46
N ILE A 35 9.01 -22.70 18.44
CA ILE A 35 8.68 -22.40 17.04
C ILE A 35 7.82 -23.52 16.48
N TYR A 36 6.51 -23.31 16.41
CA TYR A 36 5.58 -24.22 15.75
C TYR A 36 5.35 -23.77 14.30
N ILE A 37 5.84 -24.56 13.35
CA ILE A 37 5.51 -24.41 11.93
C ILE A 37 4.21 -25.19 11.71
N GLY A 38 3.09 -24.48 11.51
CA GLY A 38 1.80 -25.11 11.17
C GLY A 38 0.70 -25.09 12.26
N GLY A 39 0.72 -24.15 13.20
CA GLY A 39 -0.47 -23.88 14.04
C GLY A 39 -1.60 -23.22 13.24
N ASP A 40 -2.86 -23.41 13.64
CA ASP A 40 -4.08 -22.92 12.94
C ASP A 40 -4.01 -21.46 12.45
N ASN A 41 -3.27 -20.62 13.16
CA ASN A 41 -3.05 -19.22 12.79
C ASN A 41 -2.42 -19.05 11.38
N VAL A 42 -1.44 -19.86 10.99
CA VAL A 42 -0.73 -19.65 9.71
C VAL A 42 -1.61 -19.96 8.49
N ILE A 43 -2.63 -20.80 8.68
CA ILE A 43 -3.60 -21.20 7.65
C ILE A 43 -4.49 -20.01 7.25
N PHE A 44 -4.82 -19.13 8.20
CA PHE A 44 -5.59 -17.92 7.93
C PHE A 44 -4.71 -16.74 7.53
N TRP A 45 -3.59 -16.53 8.24
CA TRP A 45 -2.75 -15.35 8.07
C TRP A 45 -1.79 -15.42 6.88
N GLY A 46 -1.34 -16.62 6.49
CA GLY A 46 -0.45 -16.83 5.35
C GLY A 46 -1.07 -16.30 4.04
N PRO A 47 -2.24 -16.82 3.61
CA PRO A 47 -2.89 -16.37 2.37
C PRO A 47 -3.21 -14.87 2.35
N LEU A 48 -3.59 -14.30 3.50
CA LEU A 48 -3.88 -12.87 3.63
C LEU A 48 -2.61 -12.02 3.43
N ALA A 49 -1.51 -12.39 4.05
CA ALA A 49 -0.25 -11.66 3.93
C ALA A 49 0.27 -11.69 2.49
N TRP A 50 0.24 -12.85 1.83
CA TRP A 50 0.60 -12.98 0.41
C TRP A 50 -0.26 -12.06 -0.47
N THR A 51 -1.58 -12.04 -0.24
CA THR A 51 -2.51 -11.17 -0.98
C THR A 51 -2.13 -9.69 -0.85
N VAL A 52 -1.82 -9.23 0.37
CA VAL A 52 -1.43 -7.84 0.62
C VAL A 52 -0.08 -7.49 -0.01
N ILE A 53 0.90 -8.39 0.06
CA ILE A 53 2.24 -8.19 -0.55
C ILE A 53 2.11 -7.98 -2.05
N TYR A 54 1.39 -8.86 -2.76
CA TYR A 54 1.18 -8.71 -4.20
C TYR A 54 0.37 -7.46 -4.54
N GLY A 55 -0.69 -7.17 -3.77
CA GLY A 55 -1.51 -5.98 -3.95
C GLY A 55 -0.70 -4.69 -3.82
N LEU A 56 0.13 -4.57 -2.78
CA LEU A 56 1.00 -3.42 -2.57
C LEU A 56 2.07 -3.27 -3.65
N PHE A 57 2.64 -4.38 -4.12
CA PHE A 57 3.60 -4.36 -5.22
C PHE A 57 2.97 -3.72 -6.47
N VAL A 58 1.82 -4.23 -6.92
CA VAL A 58 1.10 -3.70 -8.09
C VAL A 58 0.60 -2.27 -7.86
N ALA A 59 0.03 -1.99 -6.69
CA ALA A 59 -0.48 -0.67 -6.34
C ALA A 59 0.63 0.39 -6.32
N THR A 60 1.85 0.03 -5.95
CA THR A 60 2.99 0.95 -5.95
C THR A 60 3.32 1.42 -7.36
N PHE A 61 3.42 0.50 -8.33
CA PHE A 61 3.63 0.86 -9.74
C PHE A 61 2.46 1.67 -10.29
N LEU A 62 1.23 1.25 -9.99
CA LEU A 62 0.04 1.97 -10.42
C LEU A 62 0.04 3.40 -9.89
N THR A 63 0.38 3.60 -8.60
CA THR A 63 0.42 4.94 -7.98
C THR A 63 1.49 5.83 -8.61
N LEU A 64 2.68 5.29 -8.88
CA LEU A 64 3.77 6.04 -9.51
C LEU A 64 3.38 6.58 -10.89
N VAL A 65 2.49 5.90 -11.62
CA VAL A 65 2.03 6.31 -12.95
C VAL A 65 0.74 7.13 -12.88
N VAL A 66 -0.25 6.70 -12.09
CA VAL A 66 -1.57 7.33 -12.02
C VAL A 66 -1.49 8.72 -11.39
N VAL A 67 -0.69 8.91 -10.34
CA VAL A 67 -0.58 10.20 -9.66
C VAL A 67 -0.11 11.33 -10.60
N PRO A 68 0.99 11.20 -11.38
CA PRO A 68 1.41 12.25 -12.29
C PRO A 68 0.42 12.46 -13.45
N VAL A 69 -0.20 11.40 -13.96
CA VAL A 69 -1.22 11.50 -15.01
C VAL A 69 -2.45 12.28 -14.52
N LEU A 70 -2.95 11.94 -13.33
CA LEU A 70 -4.08 12.60 -12.71
C LEU A 70 -3.77 14.07 -12.41
N PHE A 71 -2.56 14.37 -11.94
CA PHE A 71 -2.11 15.73 -11.70
C PHE A 71 -2.10 16.56 -12.99
N PHE A 72 -1.55 16.01 -14.07
CA PHE A 72 -1.53 16.66 -15.38
C PHE A 72 -2.94 16.92 -15.91
N LEU A 73 -3.83 15.92 -15.83
CA LEU A 73 -5.21 16.05 -16.27
C LEU A 73 -5.96 17.13 -15.46
N SER A 74 -5.76 17.17 -14.15
CA SER A 74 -6.38 18.16 -13.26
C SER A 74 -5.94 19.58 -13.59
N ILE A 75 -4.67 19.80 -13.91
CA ILE A 75 -4.16 21.11 -14.35
C ILE A 75 -4.79 21.50 -15.68
N LYS A 76 -4.81 20.59 -16.66
CA LYS A 76 -5.36 20.86 -17.99
C LYS A 76 -6.86 21.21 -17.90
N LEU A 77 -7.61 20.50 -17.07
CA LEU A 77 -9.02 20.77 -16.81
C LEU A 77 -9.20 22.14 -16.15
N LYS A 78 -8.39 22.49 -15.15
CA LYS A 78 -8.44 23.81 -14.48
C LYS A 78 -8.16 24.96 -15.44
N ILE A 79 -7.18 24.82 -16.33
CA ILE A 79 -6.87 25.83 -17.36
C ILE A 79 -8.02 25.97 -18.36
N TRP A 80 -8.59 24.84 -18.80
CA TRP A 80 -9.74 24.86 -19.71
C TRP A 80 -10.96 25.55 -19.09
N LEU A 81 -11.27 25.24 -17.83
CA LEU A 81 -12.35 25.90 -17.09
C LEU A 81 -12.11 27.41 -16.97
N LYS A 82 -10.89 27.83 -16.61
CA LYS A 82 -10.56 29.26 -16.49
C LYS A 82 -10.67 30.00 -17.82
N LYS A 83 -10.22 29.40 -18.93
CA LYS A 83 -10.40 29.96 -20.29
C LYS A 83 -11.88 30.19 -20.61
N LYS A 84 -12.74 29.24 -20.24
CA LYS A 84 -14.18 29.32 -20.48
C LYS A 84 -14.86 30.44 -19.67
N THR A 85 -14.35 30.73 -18.48
CA THR A 85 -14.87 31.85 -17.66
C THR A 85 -14.40 33.21 -18.18
N GLN A 86 -13.14 33.35 -18.62
CA GLN A 86 -12.62 34.62 -19.17
C GLN A 86 -13.31 35.02 -20.47
N SER A 87 -13.57 34.08 -21.38
CA SER A 87 -14.27 34.38 -22.64
C SER A 87 -15.68 34.93 -22.44
N VAL A 88 -16.36 34.58 -21.34
CA VAL A 88 -17.69 35.12 -21.01
C VAL A 88 -17.60 36.53 -20.43
N THR A 89 -16.54 36.85 -19.68
CA THR A 89 -16.34 38.18 -19.12
C THR A 89 -15.96 39.21 -20.20
N ASP A 90 -15.13 38.81 -21.17
CA ASP A 90 -14.70 39.69 -22.27
C ASP A 90 -15.84 40.04 -23.26
N GLU A 91 -16.88 39.20 -23.37
CA GLU A 91 -18.07 39.49 -24.19
C GLU A 91 -19.07 40.44 -23.51
N LEU A 92 -18.93 40.69 -22.20
CA LEU A 92 -19.83 41.52 -21.40
C LEU A 92 -19.28 42.93 -21.09
N SER A 93 -18.05 43.24 -21.52
CA SER A 93 -17.37 44.53 -21.37
C SER A 93 -17.25 45.28 -22.69
#